data_AF-A0A0G3CCD7-F1
#
_entry.id   AF-A0A0G3CCD7-F1
#
_cell.length_a   1.000
_cell.length_b   1.000
_cell.length_c   1.000
_cell.angle_alpha   90.00
_cell.angle_beta   90.00
_cell.angle_gamma   90.00
#
_symmetry.space_group_name_H-M   'P 1'
#
loop_
_entity.id
_entity.type
_entity.pdbx_description
1 polymer ?
#
loop_
_entity_poly.entity_id
_entity_poly.type
_entity_poly.pdbx_seq_one_letter_code
_entity_poly.pdbx_strand_id
1 'polypeptide(L)'
;MATLTVLEFDTADSAQKALHVVEDLSKRQLINLHDAAIVTWPEGKKKPKTEQLHNLAGVGALSGAFWGMLFGLIFFVPILGIVVGAAMGALAGSMSHVGISDDFIKSVRSKVTEGTSALFLMTSDAVEDRVADAMKQFKFEVIATNLSAKEEKKLHETFVEEEAAPAR
;
A
#
# COMPACT_ATOMS: atom_id res chain seq x y z
N MET A 1 2.91 -9.58 12.88
CA MET A 1 3.78 -9.25 11.74
C MET A 1 2.87 -8.63 10.70
N ALA A 2 3.04 -7.34 10.45
CA ALA A 2 2.34 -6.67 9.37
C ALA A 2 2.93 -7.05 8.01
N THR A 3 2.06 -7.10 7.00
CA THR A 3 2.43 -7.33 5.61
C THR A 3 1.81 -6.23 4.76
N LEU A 4 2.65 -5.55 3.99
CA LEU A 4 2.19 -4.63 2.96
C LEU A 4 2.03 -5.43 1.66
N THR A 5 0.77 -5.60 1.24
CA THR A 5 0.41 -6.33 0.03
C THR A 5 -0.15 -5.37 -1.01
N VAL A 6 0.23 -5.55 -2.26
CA VAL A 6 -0.31 -4.85 -3.42
C VAL A 6 -0.96 -5.87 -4.33
N LEU A 7 -2.23 -5.66 -4.61
CA LEU A 7 -2.99 -6.41 -5.60
C LEU A 7 -3.11 -5.53 -6.84
N GLU A 8 -2.44 -5.90 -7.92
CA GLU A 8 -2.48 -5.18 -9.19
C GLU A 8 -3.52 -5.82 -10.12
N PHE A 9 -4.27 -5.01 -10.85
CA PHE A 9 -5.38 -5.44 -11.69
C PHE A 9 -5.29 -4.78 -13.07
N ASP A 10 -5.54 -5.58 -14.10
CA ASP A 10 -5.55 -5.17 -15.52
C ASP A 10 -6.61 -4.12 -15.90
N THR A 11 -7.46 -3.68 -14.95
CA THR A 11 -8.48 -2.65 -15.23
C THR A 11 -8.47 -1.57 -14.14
N ALA A 12 -8.75 -0.34 -14.54
CA ALA A 12 -8.79 0.84 -13.67
C ALA A 12 -9.80 0.74 -12.49
N ASP A 13 -10.87 -0.05 -12.62
CA ASP A 13 -11.97 -0.12 -11.64
C ASP A 13 -11.88 -1.33 -10.70
N SER A 14 -11.04 -2.32 -11.01
CA SER A 14 -11.00 -3.59 -10.25
C SER A 14 -10.53 -3.40 -8.81
N ALA A 15 -9.55 -2.52 -8.55
CA ALA A 15 -9.03 -2.28 -7.21
C ALA A 15 -10.13 -1.82 -6.22
N GLN A 16 -11.05 -0.98 -6.68
CA GLN A 16 -12.17 -0.50 -5.85
C GLN A 16 -13.15 -1.63 -5.51
N LYS A 17 -13.44 -2.52 -6.47
CA LYS A 17 -14.30 -3.69 -6.22
C LYS A 17 -13.64 -4.69 -5.27
N ALA A 18 -12.34 -4.90 -5.43
CA ALA A 18 -11.56 -5.77 -4.55
C ALA A 18 -11.52 -5.23 -3.11
N LEU A 19 -11.45 -3.90 -2.92
CA LEU A 19 -11.46 -3.29 -1.60
C LEU A 19 -12.71 -3.70 -0.81
N HIS A 20 -13.90 -3.66 -1.42
CA HIS A 20 -15.13 -4.08 -0.76
C HIS A 20 -15.10 -5.54 -0.28
N VAL A 21 -14.48 -6.43 -1.05
CA VAL A 21 -14.30 -7.83 -0.65
C VAL A 21 -13.37 -7.94 0.55
N VAL A 22 -12.26 -7.19 0.55
CA VAL A 22 -11.32 -7.16 1.68
C VAL A 22 -11.94 -6.58 2.94
N GLU A 23 -12.75 -5.52 2.83
CA GLU A 23 -13.51 -4.96 3.95
C GLU A 23 -14.47 -6.00 4.55
N ASP A 24 -15.14 -6.79 3.72
CA ASP A 24 -16.03 -7.86 4.20
C ASP A 24 -15.27 -9.03 4.83
N LEU A 25 -14.07 -9.36 4.34
CA LEU A 25 -13.20 -10.33 5.00
C LEU A 25 -12.72 -9.84 6.36
N SER A 26 -12.40 -8.54 6.46
CA SER A 26 -12.00 -7.90 7.71
C SER A 26 -13.13 -7.91 8.74
N LYS A 27 -14.37 -7.57 8.34
CA LYS A 27 -15.55 -7.67 9.21
C LYS A 27 -15.82 -9.08 9.73
N ARG A 28 -15.43 -10.11 8.97
CA ARG A 28 -15.54 -11.53 9.35
C ARG A 28 -14.35 -12.03 10.17
N GLN A 29 -13.40 -11.15 10.51
CA GLN A 29 -12.17 -11.47 11.24
C GLN A 29 -11.31 -12.53 10.53
N LEU A 30 -11.35 -12.57 9.19
CA LEU A 30 -10.53 -13.45 8.37
C LEU A 30 -9.19 -12.80 7.98
N ILE A 31 -9.08 -11.49 8.16
CA ILE A 31 -7.89 -10.69 7.95
C ILE A 31 -7.96 -9.47 8.87
N ASN A 32 -6.86 -9.06 9.47
CA ASN A 32 -6.80 -7.78 10.18
C ASN A 32 -6.37 -6.72 9.17
N LEU A 33 -7.29 -5.84 8.78
CA LEU A 33 -7.00 -4.71 7.90
C LEU A 33 -6.64 -3.48 8.73
N HIS A 34 -5.38 -3.07 8.68
CA HIS A 34 -4.87 -1.90 9.41
C HIS A 34 -5.06 -0.61 8.60
N ASP A 35 -4.77 -0.68 7.31
CA ASP A 35 -4.89 0.47 6.40
C ASP A 35 -5.01 0.00 4.94
N ALA A 36 -5.54 0.84 4.07
CA ALA A 36 -5.68 0.58 2.65
C ALA A 36 -5.60 1.87 1.81
N ALA A 37 -5.03 1.72 0.61
CA ALA A 37 -5.03 2.77 -0.39
C ALA A 37 -5.21 2.18 -1.79
N ILE A 38 -5.95 2.90 -2.63
CA ILE A 38 -6.19 2.54 -4.03
C ILE A 38 -5.35 3.47 -4.91
N VAL A 39 -4.75 2.89 -5.94
CA VAL A 39 -4.15 3.61 -7.05
C VAL A 39 -4.88 3.21 -8.32
N THR A 40 -5.44 4.18 -9.03
CA THR A 40 -6.12 3.97 -10.31
C THR A 40 -5.41 4.78 -11.38
N TRP A 41 -5.03 4.14 -12.49
CA TRP A 41 -4.40 4.84 -13.61
C TRP A 41 -5.25 4.70 -14.87
N PRO A 42 -6.22 5.61 -15.11
CA PRO A 42 -7.05 5.54 -16.30
C PRO A 42 -6.24 5.75 -17.58
N GLU A 43 -6.69 5.13 -18.67
CA GLU A 43 -6.12 5.35 -19.99
C GLU A 43 -6.21 6.83 -20.42
N GLY A 44 -5.19 7.31 -21.10
CA GLY A 44 -4.97 8.69 -21.51
C GLY A 44 -4.54 9.65 -20.39
N LYS A 45 -4.28 9.17 -19.17
CA LYS A 45 -3.88 10.03 -18.04
C LYS A 45 -2.37 10.02 -17.82
N LYS A 46 -1.80 11.21 -17.65
CA LYS A 46 -0.37 11.41 -17.40
C LYS A 46 0.11 10.91 -16.04
N LYS A 47 -0.80 10.71 -15.08
CA LYS A 47 -0.48 10.35 -13.69
C LYS A 47 -1.60 9.48 -13.12
N PRO A 48 -1.26 8.55 -12.20
CA PRO A 48 -2.26 7.79 -11.46
C PRO A 48 -3.00 8.71 -10.48
N LYS A 49 -4.22 8.32 -10.14
CA LYS A 49 -4.99 8.85 -9.02
C LYS A 49 -4.80 7.94 -7.82
N THR A 50 -4.68 8.52 -6.64
CA THR A 50 -4.51 7.78 -5.38
C THR A 50 -5.62 8.16 -4.43
N GLU A 51 -6.30 7.19 -3.86
CA GLU A 51 -7.36 7.39 -2.88
C GLU A 51 -7.06 6.54 -1.64
N GLN A 52 -6.97 7.20 -0.48
CA GLN A 52 -6.77 6.52 0.80
C GLN A 52 -8.12 6.17 1.40
N LEU A 53 -8.19 5.05 2.11
CA LEU A 53 -9.42 4.68 2.80
C LEU A 53 -9.51 5.40 4.14
N HIS A 54 -10.01 6.64 4.11
CA HIS A 54 -10.12 7.52 5.29
C HIS A 54 -11.02 6.98 6.43
N ASN A 55 -11.79 5.92 6.20
CA ASN A 55 -12.74 5.37 7.19
C ASN A 55 -12.14 4.22 8.03
N LEU A 56 -10.86 3.91 7.85
CA LEU A 56 -10.13 2.93 8.68
C LEU A 56 -9.41 3.61 9.88
N ALA A 57 -9.80 4.82 10.25
CA ALA A 57 -9.21 5.65 11.31
C ALA A 57 -9.35 5.04 12.73
N GLY A 58 -8.74 3.88 12.94
CA GLY A 58 -8.51 3.24 14.22
C GLY A 58 -7.04 3.34 14.62
N VAL A 59 -6.75 2.81 15.81
CA VAL A 59 -5.39 2.73 16.37
C VAL A 59 -4.50 1.89 15.44
N GLY A 60 -3.78 2.54 14.53
CA GLY A 60 -2.90 1.86 13.56
C GLY A 60 -2.97 2.35 12.11
N ALA A 61 -3.89 3.25 11.77
CA ALA A 61 -3.95 3.85 10.43
C ALA A 61 -2.67 4.65 10.12
N LEU A 62 -2.14 4.50 8.90
CA LEU A 62 -0.98 5.27 8.47
C LEU A 62 -1.48 6.64 7.99
N SER A 63 -0.72 7.69 8.31
CA SER A 63 -1.06 9.04 7.88
C SER A 63 -0.99 9.17 6.35
N GLY A 64 -1.70 10.16 5.82
CA GLY A 64 -1.60 10.49 4.39
C GLY A 64 -0.18 10.88 3.95
N ALA A 65 0.69 11.26 4.89
CA ALA A 65 2.10 11.52 4.64
C ALA A 65 2.87 10.24 4.26
N PHE A 66 2.58 9.10 4.90
CA PHE A 66 3.18 7.82 4.53
C PHE A 66 2.84 7.44 3.10
N TRP A 67 1.55 7.40 2.78
CA TRP A 67 1.07 7.04 1.45
C TRP A 67 1.53 8.04 0.40
N GLY A 68 1.54 9.33 0.71
CA GLY A 68 2.08 10.37 -0.16
C GLY A 68 3.57 10.16 -0.46
N MET A 69 4.37 9.79 0.54
CA MET A 69 5.79 9.48 0.38
C MET A 69 6.00 8.21 -0.44
N LEU A 70 5.28 7.13 -0.14
CA LEU A 70 5.37 5.85 -0.84
C LEU A 70 5.01 6.01 -2.32
N PHE A 71 3.86 6.62 -2.61
CA PHE A 71 3.42 6.85 -3.98
C PHE A 71 4.30 7.86 -4.72
N GLY A 72 4.84 8.86 -4.00
CA GLY A 72 5.88 9.74 -4.53
C GLY A 72 7.09 8.96 -5.04
N LEU A 73 7.60 8.02 -4.23
CA LEU A 73 8.73 7.18 -4.59
C LEU A 73 8.43 6.24 -5.76
N ILE A 74 7.24 5.60 -5.77
CA ILE A 74 6.86 4.64 -6.81
C ILE A 74 6.62 5.34 -8.16
N PHE A 75 5.85 6.43 -8.19
CA PHE A 75 5.32 7.00 -9.44
C PHE A 75 6.02 8.27 -9.90
N PHE A 76 6.67 9.02 -9.01
CA PHE A 76 7.24 10.33 -9.35
C PHE A 76 8.78 10.33 -9.47
N VAL A 77 9.46 9.28 -9.00
CA VAL A 77 10.92 9.18 -9.11
C VAL A 77 11.30 8.39 -10.37
N PRO A 78 12.07 8.94 -11.33
CA PRO A 78 12.60 8.17 -12.46
C PRO A 78 13.76 7.26 -11.99
N ILE A 79 13.59 5.93 -12.03
CA ILE A 79 14.57 4.95 -11.52
C ILE A 79 15.53 4.48 -12.64
N LEU A 80 15.41 4.99 -13.87
CA LEU A 80 16.23 4.53 -14.99
C LEU A 80 17.69 5.03 -14.87
N GLY A 81 18.62 4.13 -14.55
CA GLY A 81 20.08 4.32 -14.71
C GLY A 81 20.86 4.94 -13.55
N ILE A 82 20.32 4.93 -12.33
CA ILE A 82 20.90 5.32 -11.02
C ILE A 82 22.18 6.20 -11.09
N VAL A 83 21.99 7.52 -11.18
CA VAL A 83 22.59 8.44 -10.20
C VAL A 83 21.43 9.09 -9.47
N VAL A 84 21.01 8.42 -8.40
CA VAL A 84 20.00 8.94 -7.48
C VAL A 84 20.73 9.90 -6.55
N GLY A 85 20.45 11.20 -6.63
CA GLY A 85 21.06 12.21 -5.75
C GLY A 85 20.80 11.90 -4.27
N ALA A 86 21.64 12.43 -3.38
CA ALA A 86 21.63 12.11 -1.95
C ALA A 86 20.24 12.18 -1.28
N ALA A 87 19.39 13.13 -1.70
CA ALA A 87 18.03 13.27 -1.19
C ALA A 87 17.14 12.06 -1.51
N MET A 88 17.16 11.56 -2.74
CA MET A 88 16.34 10.41 -3.12
C MET A 88 16.89 9.09 -2.57
N GLY A 89 18.21 8.98 -2.41
CA GLY A 89 18.84 7.86 -1.70
C GLY A 89 18.45 7.82 -0.22
N ALA A 90 18.34 8.98 0.43
CA ALA A 90 17.86 9.07 1.81
C ALA A 90 16.38 8.64 1.96
N LEU A 91 15.52 9.04 1.01
CA LEU A 91 14.10 8.66 1.04
C LEU A 91 13.90 7.16 0.80
N ALA A 92 14.55 6.57 -0.21
CA ALA A 92 14.51 5.13 -0.45
C ALA A 92 15.11 4.33 0.73
N GLY A 93 16.21 4.82 1.31
CA GLY A 93 16.81 4.25 2.51
C GLY A 93 15.86 4.28 3.72
N SER A 94 15.07 5.35 3.88
CA SER A 94 14.08 5.45 4.96
C SER A 94 12.93 4.45 4.80
N MET A 95 12.47 4.20 3.56
CA MET A 95 11.45 3.17 3.26
C MET A 95 11.99 1.76 3.51
N SER A 96 13.22 1.49 3.08
CA SER A 96 13.87 0.20 3.35
C SER A 96 14.02 -0.06 4.85
N HIS A 97 14.24 0.99 5.66
CA HIS A 97 14.34 0.86 7.12
C HIS A 97 13.00 0.53 7.80
N VAL A 98 11.87 0.79 7.14
CA VAL A 98 10.53 0.38 7.61
C VAL A 98 10.02 -0.89 6.92
N GLY A 99 10.91 -1.66 6.29
CA GLY A 99 10.60 -2.96 5.68
C GLY A 99 10.04 -2.88 4.25
N ILE A 100 10.09 -1.71 3.61
CA ILE A 100 9.64 -1.51 2.22
C ILE A 100 10.87 -1.51 1.31
N SER A 101 11.13 -2.65 0.67
CA SER A 101 12.33 -2.85 -0.16
C SER A 101 12.28 -2.10 -1.49
N ASP A 102 13.45 -1.78 -2.03
CA ASP A 102 13.57 -1.19 -3.38
C ASP A 102 12.95 -2.09 -4.45
N ASP A 103 13.05 -3.42 -4.28
CA ASP A 103 12.50 -4.38 -5.23
C ASP A 103 10.97 -4.40 -5.21
N PHE A 104 10.37 -4.22 -4.02
CA PHE A 104 8.93 -4.00 -3.90
C PHE A 104 8.51 -2.74 -4.68
N ILE A 105 9.18 -1.61 -4.44
CA ILE A 105 8.89 -0.33 -5.13
C ILE A 105 9.01 -0.47 -6.65
N LYS A 106 10.09 -1.08 -7.13
CA LYS A 106 10.32 -1.31 -8.58
C LYS A 106 9.26 -2.23 -9.18
N SER A 107 8.90 -3.32 -8.49
CA SER A 107 7.92 -4.29 -8.97
C SER A 107 6.56 -3.64 -9.14
N VAL A 108 6.09 -2.93 -8.11
CA VAL A 108 4.81 -2.20 -8.14
C VAL A 108 4.80 -1.19 -9.28
N ARG A 109 5.86 -0.38 -9.42
CA ARG A 109 5.96 0.59 -10.51
C ARG A 109 5.88 -0.04 -11.89
N SER A 110 6.52 -1.20 -12.09
CA SER A 110 6.55 -1.87 -13.39
C SER A 110 5.19 -2.43 -13.83
N LYS A 111 4.29 -2.67 -12.87
CA LYS A 111 2.99 -3.29 -13.08
C LYS A 111 1.85 -2.27 -13.08
N VAL A 112 1.90 -1.30 -12.17
CA VAL A 112 0.90 -0.23 -12.08
C VAL A 112 1.18 0.82 -13.16
N THR A 113 0.50 0.66 -14.29
CA THR A 113 0.69 1.44 -15.51
C THR A 113 -0.65 1.94 -16.05
N GLU A 114 -0.60 2.74 -17.11
CA GLU A 114 -1.81 3.28 -17.73
C GLU A 114 -2.77 2.16 -18.18
N GLY A 115 -4.03 2.26 -17.77
CA GLY A 115 -5.07 1.25 -17.98
C GLY A 115 -5.30 0.34 -16.76
N THR A 116 -4.39 0.31 -15.79
CA THR A 116 -4.45 -0.62 -14.64
C THR A 116 -4.87 0.06 -13.33
N SER A 117 -5.08 -0.74 -12.30
CA SER A 117 -5.27 -0.28 -10.92
C SER A 117 -4.54 -1.17 -9.93
N ALA A 118 -4.28 -0.64 -8.73
CA ALA A 118 -3.70 -1.39 -7.65
C ALA A 118 -4.38 -1.06 -6.32
N LEU A 119 -4.55 -2.10 -5.51
CA LEU A 119 -5.02 -2.01 -4.14
C LEU A 119 -3.86 -2.33 -3.20
N PHE A 120 -3.46 -1.35 -2.41
CA PHE A 120 -2.45 -1.47 -1.36
C PHE A 120 -3.15 -1.75 -0.04
N LEU A 121 -2.69 -2.78 0.66
CA LEU A 121 -3.29 -3.28 1.90
C LEU A 121 -2.19 -3.44 2.94
N MET A 122 -2.36 -2.79 4.09
CA MET A 122 -1.60 -3.09 5.29
C MET A 122 -2.41 -4.06 6.14
N THR A 123 -1.93 -5.30 6.27
CA THR A 123 -2.70 -6.38 6.92
C THR A 123 -1.85 -7.19 7.87
N SER A 124 -2.48 -7.83 8.85
CA SER A 124 -1.86 -8.88 9.66
C SER A 124 -2.81 -10.07 9.81
N ASP A 125 -2.24 -11.21 10.21
CA ASP A 125 -3.00 -12.41 10.60
C ASP A 125 -4.00 -12.87 9.50
N ALA A 126 -3.62 -12.68 8.23
CA ALA A 126 -4.46 -13.04 7.10
C ALA A 126 -4.61 -14.56 7.00
N VAL A 127 -5.85 -15.05 6.89
CA VAL A 127 -6.12 -16.45 6.56
C VAL A 127 -6.00 -16.62 5.05
N GLU A 128 -4.79 -16.91 4.57
CA GLU A 128 -4.42 -16.95 3.14
C GLU A 128 -5.43 -17.70 2.27
N ASP A 129 -5.84 -18.90 2.67
CA ASP A 129 -6.82 -19.71 1.92
C ASP A 129 -8.15 -19.00 1.70
N ARG A 130 -8.64 -18.27 2.72
CA ARG A 130 -9.92 -17.57 2.68
C ARG A 130 -9.84 -16.29 1.86
N VAL A 131 -8.72 -15.58 1.97
CA VAL A 131 -8.45 -14.40 1.15
C VAL A 131 -8.33 -14.82 -0.31
N ALA A 132 -7.57 -15.88 -0.61
CA ALA A 132 -7.42 -16.43 -1.94
C ALA A 132 -8.78 -16.84 -2.52
N ASP A 133 -9.60 -17.58 -1.77
CA ASP A 133 -10.95 -17.99 -2.19
C ASP A 133 -11.85 -16.81 -2.54
N ALA A 134 -11.88 -15.77 -1.70
CA ALA A 134 -12.73 -14.60 -1.93
C ALA A 134 -12.24 -13.74 -3.11
N MET A 135 -10.94 -13.76 -3.39
CA MET A 135 -10.33 -12.96 -4.44
C MET A 135 -10.31 -13.67 -5.81
N LYS A 136 -10.59 -14.99 -5.88
CA LYS A 136 -10.64 -15.78 -7.15
C LYS A 136 -11.51 -15.19 -8.27
N GLN A 137 -12.49 -14.35 -7.92
CA GLN A 137 -13.34 -13.66 -8.87
C GLN A 137 -12.62 -12.54 -9.65
N PHE A 138 -11.46 -12.10 -9.19
CA PHE A 138 -10.63 -11.09 -9.83
C PHE A 138 -9.42 -11.73 -10.51
N LYS A 139 -8.96 -11.11 -11.60
CA LYS A 139 -7.63 -11.34 -12.15
C LYS A 139 -6.69 -10.29 -11.58
N PHE A 140 -5.68 -10.72 -10.84
CA PHE A 140 -4.72 -9.83 -10.21
C PHE A 140 -3.37 -10.51 -10.03
N GLU A 141 -2.33 -9.68 -9.91
CA GLU A 141 -1.01 -10.08 -9.45
C GLU A 141 -0.78 -9.60 -8.02
N VAL A 142 -0.04 -10.40 -7.22
CA VAL A 142 0.29 -10.09 -5.83
C VAL A 142 1.75 -9.69 -5.73
N ILE A 143 2.00 -8.52 -5.15
CA ILE A 143 3.34 -8.04 -4.78
C ILE A 143 3.31 -7.72 -3.29
N ALA A 144 4.12 -8.40 -2.49
CA ALA A 144 4.09 -8.24 -1.03
C ALA A 144 5.47 -8.06 -0.43
N THR A 145 5.53 -7.37 0.71
CA THR A 145 6.70 -7.31 1.58
C THR A 145 6.27 -7.50 3.04
N ASN A 146 7.01 -8.31 3.77
CA ASN A 146 6.72 -8.62 5.17
C ASN A 146 7.53 -7.69 6.07
N LEU A 147 6.88 -7.13 7.09
CA LEU A 147 7.53 -6.27 8.07
C LEU A 147 7.78 -7.07 9.35
N SER A 148 9.02 -7.04 9.84
CA SER A 148 9.32 -7.52 11.20
C SER A 148 8.64 -6.63 12.24
N ALA A 149 8.45 -7.14 13.46
CA ALA A 149 7.85 -6.35 14.54
C ALA A 149 8.60 -5.04 14.83
N LYS A 150 9.91 -4.97 14.54
CA LYS A 150 10.70 -3.75 14.69
C LYS A 150 10.42 -2.75 13.57
N GLU A 151 10.33 -3.21 12.33
CA GLU A 151 10.03 -2.38 11.16
C GLU A 151 8.59 -1.88 11.20
N GLU A 152 7.65 -2.74 11.58
CA GLU A 152 6.25 -2.39 11.85
C GLU A 152 6.20 -1.29 12.93
N LYS A 153 6.83 -1.51 14.09
CA LYS A 153 6.88 -0.47 15.13
C LYS A 153 7.48 0.83 14.61
N LYS A 154 8.56 0.77 13.83
CA LYS A 154 9.22 1.97 13.29
C LYS A 154 8.34 2.70 12.28
N LEU A 155 7.63 1.95 11.43
CA LEU A 155 6.63 2.49 10.52
C LEU A 155 5.57 3.26 11.31
N HIS A 156 5.01 2.63 12.35
CA HIS A 156 4.00 3.25 13.19
C HIS A 156 4.52 4.51 13.90
N GLU A 157 5.71 4.44 14.53
CA GLU A 157 6.33 5.60 15.20
C GLU A 157 6.63 6.77 14.26
N THR A 158 6.85 6.50 12.98
CA THR A 158 7.22 7.54 12.00
C THR A 158 6.00 8.14 11.32
N PHE A 159 4.91 7.36 11.17
CA PHE A 159 3.85 7.68 10.23
C PHE A 159 2.43 7.56 10.75
N VAL A 160 2.18 7.08 11.97
CA VAL A 160 0.84 7.14 12.57
C VAL A 160 0.62 8.56 13.08
N GLU A 161 -0.53 9.16 12.76
CA GLU A 161 -0.94 10.41 13.41
C GLU A 161 -1.08 10.13 14.91
N GLU A 162 -0.23 10.78 15.72
CA GLU A 162 -0.47 10.86 17.16
C GLU A 162 -1.78 11.62 17.32
N GLU A 163 -2.88 10.90 17.55
CA GLU A 163 -4.17 11.50 17.85
C GLU A 163 -3.97 12.40 19.07
N ALA A 164 -3.89 13.70 18.78
CA ALA A 164 -3.72 14.74 19.77
C ALA A 164 -4.77 14.55 20.87
N ALA A 165 -4.29 14.55 22.11
CA ALA A 165 -5.08 14.53 23.32
C ALA A 165 -6.38 15.34 23.20
N PRO A 166 -7.50 14.89 23.80
CA PRO A 166 -8.71 15.69 23.84
C PRO A 166 -8.38 17.02 24.53
N ALA A 167 -8.56 18.12 23.80
CA ALA A 167 -8.55 19.45 24.38
C ALA A 167 -9.59 19.50 25.50
N ARG A 168 -9.11 19.68 26.74
CA ARG A 168 -9.94 19.99 27.90
C ARG A 168 -10.50 21.40 27.82
#